data_AF-A0A0N1KRK1-F1
#
_entry.id   AF-A0A0N1KRK1-F1
#
_cell.length_a   1.000
_cell.length_b   1.000
_cell.length_c   1.000
_cell.angle_alpha   90.00
_cell.angle_beta   90.00
_cell.angle_gamma   90.00
#
_symmetry.space_group_name_H-M   'P 1'
#
loop_
_entity.id
_entity.type
_entity.pdbx_description
1 polymer ?
#
loop_
_entity_poly.entity_id
_entity_poly.type
_entity_poly.pdbx_seq_one_letter_code
_entity_poly.pdbx_strand_id
1 'polypeptide(L)'
;MNKSELQNRYDILSKILDDFYDAKQDYQYGNAKTKRLKENKLNSLISLAQKWIIENDEFYNIITGTDKKSEFERIISLEGTFTLNYFGKDMSEILDKLKIYISNHDL
;
A
#
# COMPACT_ATOMS: atom_id res chain seq x y z
N MET A 1 10.65 -13.83 -4.73
CA MET A 1 9.92 -13.68 -3.47
C MET A 1 8.92 -14.80 -3.40
N ASN A 2 8.95 -15.60 -2.34
CA ASN A 2 8.04 -16.74 -2.21
C ASN A 2 6.64 -16.30 -1.72
N LYS A 3 5.67 -17.21 -1.81
CA LYS A 3 4.27 -16.94 -1.41
C LYS A 3 4.14 -16.48 0.04
N SER A 4 4.92 -17.06 0.96
CA SER A 4 4.88 -16.69 2.38
C SER A 4 5.41 -15.27 2.63
N GLU A 5 6.47 -14.87 1.94
CA GLU A 5 7.03 -13.51 2.03
C GLU A 5 6.05 -12.48 1.46
N LEU A 6 5.39 -12.81 0.34
CA LEU A 6 4.35 -11.96 -0.25
C LEU A 6 3.14 -11.82 0.67
N GLN A 7 2.68 -12.93 1.28
CA GLN A 7 1.57 -12.89 2.24
C GLN A 7 1.92 -12.03 3.45
N ASN A 8 3.12 -12.17 4.01
CA ASN A 8 3.55 -11.34 5.14
C ASN A 8 3.58 -9.84 4.77
N ARG A 9 4.05 -9.49 3.56
CA ARG A 9 4.01 -8.10 3.07
C ARG A 9 2.59 -7.60 2.86
N TYR A 10 1.71 -8.43 2.30
CA TYR A 10 0.29 -8.12 2.15
C TYR A 10 -0.37 -7.84 3.50
N ASP A 11 -0.12 -8.67 4.52
CA ASP A 11 -0.70 -8.52 5.85
C ASP A 11 -0.23 -7.22 6.52
N ILE A 12 1.06 -6.89 6.39
CA ILE A 12 1.64 -5.63 6.91
C ILE A 12 1.01 -4.42 6.23
N LEU A 13 0.91 -4.42 4.90
CA LEU A 13 0.32 -3.31 4.14
C LEU A 13 -1.18 -3.17 4.40
N SER A 14 -1.90 -4.28 4.55
CA SER A 14 -3.33 -4.29 4.93
C SER A 14 -3.53 -3.65 6.29
N LYS A 15 -2.71 -4.03 7.28
CA LYS A 15 -2.74 -3.41 8.61
C LYS A 15 -2.43 -1.90 8.57
N ILE A 16 -1.48 -1.48 7.74
CA ILE A 16 -1.18 -0.05 7.56
C ILE A 16 -2.38 0.69 6.96
N LEU A 17 -3.10 0.07 6.01
CA LEU A 17 -4.29 0.65 5.42
C LEU A 17 -5.44 0.78 6.44
N ASP A 18 -5.66 -0.24 7.27
CA ASP A 18 -6.65 -0.20 8.35
C ASP A 18 -6.32 0.92 9.35
N ASP A 19 -5.09 0.96 9.86
CA ASP A 19 -4.59 2.03 10.75
C ASP A 19 -4.74 3.42 10.12
N PHE A 20 -4.59 3.52 8.79
CA PHE A 20 -4.75 4.76 8.04
C PHE A 20 -6.20 5.21 8.01
N TYR A 21 -7.15 4.31 7.77
CA TYR A 21 -8.57 4.65 7.77
C TYR A 21 -9.05 5.10 9.15
N ASP A 22 -8.63 4.41 10.21
CA ASP A 22 -8.92 4.81 11.59
C ASP A 22 -8.37 6.21 11.90
N ALA A 23 -7.10 6.46 11.57
CA ALA A 23 -6.48 7.78 11.77
C ALA A 23 -7.13 8.87 10.91
N LYS A 24 -7.60 8.54 9.70
CA LYS A 24 -8.24 9.48 8.76
C LYS A 24 -9.63 9.88 9.27
N GLN A 25 -10.39 8.94 9.84
CA GLN A 25 -11.66 9.24 10.48
C GLN A 25 -11.46 10.24 11.64
N ASP A 26 -10.51 9.97 12.53
CA ASP A 26 -10.20 10.89 13.63
C ASP A 26 -9.69 12.26 13.15
N TYR A 27 -8.95 12.30 12.04
CA TYR A 27 -8.51 13.54 11.42
C TYR A 27 -9.71 14.35 10.88
N GLN A 28 -10.67 13.70 10.21
CA GLN A 28 -11.82 14.38 9.62
C GLN A 28 -12.71 15.04 10.70
N TYR A 29 -12.97 14.33 11.79
CA TYR A 29 -13.91 14.75 12.83
C TYR A 29 -13.26 15.36 14.08
N GLY A 30 -11.93 15.37 14.17
CA GLY A 30 -11.19 15.87 15.32
C GLY A 30 -11.13 17.41 15.43
N ASN A 31 -10.86 17.89 16.64
CA ASN A 31 -10.49 19.30 16.86
C ASN A 31 -9.07 19.60 16.31
N ALA A 32 -8.64 20.87 16.34
CA ALA A 32 -7.34 21.28 15.78
C ALA A 32 -6.14 20.51 16.36
N LYS A 33 -6.15 20.21 17.67
CA LYS A 33 -5.09 19.44 18.32
C LYS A 33 -5.08 17.99 17.84
N THR A 34 -6.25 17.36 17.77
CA THR A 34 -6.43 16.00 17.25
C THR A 34 -6.01 15.91 15.79
N LYS A 35 -6.42 16.87 14.96
CA LYS A 35 -6.07 16.95 13.53
C LYS A 35 -4.56 16.94 13.33
N ARG A 36 -3.82 17.80 14.01
CA ARG A 36 -2.35 17.85 13.89
C ARG A 36 -1.69 16.53 14.30
N LEU A 37 -2.18 15.90 15.37
CA LEU A 37 -1.63 14.62 15.84
C LEU A 37 -1.91 13.50 14.82
N LYS A 38 -3.13 13.45 14.28
CA LYS A 38 -3.55 12.44 13.31
C LYS A 38 -2.89 12.64 11.94
N GLU A 39 -2.68 13.88 11.51
CA GLU A 39 -1.91 14.19 10.30
C GLU A 39 -0.49 13.64 10.35
N ASN A 40 0.21 13.81 11.47
CA ASN A 40 1.54 13.21 11.67
C ASN A 40 1.49 11.68 11.60
N LYS A 41 0.47 11.06 12.21
CA LYS A 41 0.27 9.60 12.14
C LYS A 41 -0.01 9.13 10.72
N LEU A 42 -0.87 9.82 9.98
CA LEU A 42 -1.21 9.51 8.59
C LEU A 42 0.03 9.59 7.70
N ASN A 43 0.82 10.66 7.80
CA ASN A 43 2.07 10.80 7.06
C ASN A 43 3.07 9.68 7.43
N SER A 44 3.19 9.34 8.71
CA SER A 44 4.04 8.22 9.14
C SER A 44 3.61 6.87 8.58
N LEU A 45 2.31 6.60 8.48
CA LEU A 45 1.78 5.36 7.88
C LEU A 45 2.04 5.31 6.38
N ILE A 46 1.84 6.42 5.67
CA ILE A 46 2.16 6.55 4.24
C ILE A 46 3.65 6.27 4.00
N SER A 47 4.54 6.92 4.75
CA SER A 47 5.99 6.70 4.62
C SER A 47 6.38 5.27 4.93
N LEU A 48 5.73 4.63 5.93
CA LEU A 48 5.99 3.23 6.25
C LEU A 48 5.56 2.31 5.10
N ALA A 49 4.39 2.51 4.52
CA ALA A 49 3.93 1.74 3.36
C ALA A 49 4.86 1.93 2.15
N GLN A 50 5.26 3.18 1.88
CA GLN A 50 6.21 3.51 0.83
C GLN A 50 7.52 2.74 1.01
N LYS A 51 8.04 2.69 2.24
CA LYS A 51 9.24 1.94 2.58
C LYS A 51 9.09 0.44 2.24
N TRP A 52 7.98 -0.16 2.66
CA TRP A 52 7.69 -1.57 2.39
C TRP A 52 7.59 -1.90 0.90
N ILE A 53 7.13 -0.96 0.07
CA ILE A 53 6.99 -1.14 -1.37
C ILE A 53 8.30 -0.86 -2.11
N ILE A 54 8.94 0.27 -1.87
CA ILE A 54 10.04 0.79 -2.71
C ILE A 54 11.40 0.20 -2.33
N GLU A 55 11.69 -0.11 -1.06
CA GLU A 55 13.03 -0.56 -0.65
C GLU A 55 13.34 -2.02 -1.05
N ASN A 56 12.38 -2.74 -1.63
CA ASN A 56 12.59 -4.09 -2.12
C ASN A 56 12.29 -4.13 -3.61
N ASP A 57 13.34 -4.12 -4.44
CA ASP A 57 13.24 -4.07 -5.90
C ASP A 57 12.34 -5.18 -6.47
N GLU A 58 12.43 -6.39 -5.92
CA GLU A 58 11.60 -7.51 -6.39
C GLU A 58 10.11 -7.26 -6.12
N PHE A 59 9.76 -6.82 -4.91
CA PHE A 59 8.38 -6.50 -4.55
C PHE A 59 7.88 -5.26 -5.29
N TYR A 60 8.70 -4.23 -5.43
CA TYR A 60 8.42 -3.06 -6.26
C TYR A 60 8.08 -3.49 -7.70
N ASN A 61 8.87 -4.38 -8.29
CA ASN A 61 8.64 -4.91 -9.63
C ASN A 61 7.35 -5.74 -9.71
N ILE A 62 6.98 -6.47 -8.66
CA ILE A 62 5.70 -7.17 -8.58
C ILE A 62 4.53 -6.17 -8.55
N ILE A 63 4.65 -5.07 -7.80
CA ILE A 63 3.60 -4.03 -7.69
C ILE A 63 3.50 -3.12 -8.92
N THR A 64 4.60 -2.91 -9.66
CA THR A 64 4.64 -1.94 -10.77
C THR A 64 4.65 -2.61 -12.15
N GLY A 65 5.11 -3.86 -12.24
CA GLY A 65 5.21 -4.65 -13.46
C GLY A 65 6.38 -4.21 -14.32
N THR A 66 7.38 -5.09 -14.53
CA THR A 66 8.52 -4.82 -15.43
C THR A 66 8.53 -5.69 -16.70
N ASP A 67 9.22 -5.16 -17.72
CA ASP A 67 9.09 -5.30 -19.18
C ASP A 67 9.25 -6.69 -19.86
N LYS A 68 8.94 -7.83 -19.23
CA LYS A 68 9.03 -9.14 -19.93
C LYS A 68 7.81 -10.04 -19.72
N LYS A 69 6.81 -9.84 -20.60
CA LYS A 69 5.76 -10.78 -21.08
C LYS A 69 4.68 -11.22 -20.06
N SER A 70 3.44 -10.74 -20.18
CA SER A 70 2.35 -11.24 -21.06
C SER A 70 1.14 -10.28 -20.98
N GLU A 71 0.19 -10.41 -21.90
CA GLU A 71 -0.75 -9.39 -22.42
C GLU A 71 -1.77 -8.71 -21.48
N PHE A 72 -1.78 -8.89 -20.15
CA PHE A 72 -2.96 -8.47 -19.37
C PHE A 72 -2.84 -7.39 -18.28
N GLU A 73 -1.71 -7.13 -17.61
CA GLU A 73 -1.79 -6.24 -16.42
C GLU A 73 -0.65 -5.24 -16.31
N ARG A 74 -0.94 -3.97 -16.63
CA ARG A 74 -0.14 -2.80 -16.21
C ARG A 74 -0.43 -2.56 -14.72
N ILE A 75 0.58 -2.66 -13.86
CA ILE A 75 0.30 -3.09 -12.48
C ILE A 75 -0.15 -1.94 -11.56
N ILE A 76 0.50 -0.80 -11.46
CA ILE A 76 -0.04 0.43 -10.79
C ILE A 76 1.01 1.54 -10.96
N SER A 77 0.57 2.76 -11.28
CA SER A 77 1.46 3.94 -11.14
C SER A 77 1.47 4.34 -9.68
N LEU A 78 2.66 4.36 -9.06
CA LEU A 78 2.81 4.83 -7.68
C LEU A 78 2.93 6.36 -7.59
N GLU A 79 2.86 7.07 -8.72
CA GLU A 79 2.86 8.53 -8.74
C GLU A 79 1.64 9.06 -8.00
N GLY A 80 1.87 9.82 -6.92
CA GLY A 80 0.80 10.39 -6.10
C GLY A 80 0.18 9.43 -5.07
N THR A 81 0.39 8.11 -5.18
CA THR A 81 -0.12 7.11 -4.21
C THR A 81 0.32 7.41 -2.79
N PHE A 82 1.57 7.82 -2.58
CA PHE A 82 2.10 8.15 -1.26
C PHE A 82 1.77 9.58 -0.82
N THR A 83 0.53 10.01 -1.07
CA THR A 83 -0.01 11.28 -0.59
C THR A 83 -1.31 11.06 0.17
N LEU A 84 -1.62 11.94 1.12
CA LEU A 84 -2.77 11.79 2.00
C LEU A 84 -4.11 11.63 1.28
N ASN A 85 -4.26 12.28 0.12
CA ASN A 85 -5.52 12.30 -0.63
C ASN A 85 -5.78 10.98 -1.36
N TYR A 86 -4.73 10.35 -1.89
CA TYR A 86 -4.85 9.17 -2.76
C TYR A 86 -4.54 7.86 -2.05
N PHE A 87 -3.71 7.90 -0.99
CA PHE A 87 -3.18 6.71 -0.32
C PHE A 87 -4.22 5.62 -0.02
N GLY A 88 -5.33 5.96 0.62
CA GLY A 88 -6.30 4.95 1.03
C GLY A 88 -6.90 4.18 -0.15
N LYS A 89 -7.27 4.89 -1.23
CA LYS A 89 -7.85 4.27 -2.42
C LYS A 89 -6.79 3.46 -3.15
N ASP A 90 -5.65 4.06 -3.46
CA ASP A 90 -4.59 3.45 -4.25
C ASP A 90 -4.00 2.23 -3.53
N MET A 91 -3.80 2.29 -2.21
CA MET A 91 -3.31 1.16 -1.43
C MET A 91 -4.31 0.01 -1.41
N SER A 92 -5.62 0.30 -1.37
CA SER A 92 -6.66 -0.74 -1.50
C SER A 92 -6.54 -1.46 -2.85
N GLU A 93 -6.38 -0.70 -3.94
CA GLU A 93 -6.21 -1.28 -5.28
C GLU A 93 -4.91 -2.09 -5.41
N ILE A 94 -3.81 -1.62 -4.80
CA ILE A 94 -2.54 -2.38 -4.70
C ILE A 94 -2.78 -3.71 -3.99
N LEU A 95 -3.44 -3.70 -2.83
CA LEU A 95 -3.69 -4.89 -2.03
C LEU A 95 -4.58 -5.90 -2.76
N ASP A 96 -5.63 -5.45 -3.45
CA ASP A 96 -6.51 -6.32 -4.21
C ASP A 96 -5.75 -7.06 -5.33
N LYS A 97 -4.94 -6.33 -6.11
CA LYS A 97 -4.09 -6.95 -7.15
C LYS A 97 -3.04 -7.87 -6.55
N LEU A 98 -2.41 -7.49 -5.45
CA LEU A 98 -1.43 -8.32 -4.76
C LEU A 98 -2.04 -9.63 -4.25
N LYS A 99 -3.28 -9.59 -3.73
CA LYS A 99 -4.00 -10.77 -3.29
C LYS A 99 -4.30 -11.73 -4.43
N ILE A 100 -4.70 -11.21 -5.59
CA ILE A 100 -4.91 -12.00 -6.81
C ILE A 100 -3.58 -12.64 -7.24
N TYR A 101 -2.50 -11.86 -7.27
CA TYR A 101 -1.16 -12.35 -7.61
C TYR A 101 -0.74 -13.50 -6.69
N ILE A 102 -0.84 -13.34 -5.36
CA ILE A 102 -0.50 -14.37 -4.36
C ILE A 102 -1.34 -15.64 -4.57
N SER A 103 -2.64 -15.48 -4.88
CA SER A 103 -3.55 -16.61 -5.08
C SER A 103 -3.19 -17.44 -6.31
N ASN A 104 -2.77 -16.77 -7.39
CA ASN A 104 -2.36 -17.42 -8.64
C ASN A 104 -0.89 -17.89 -8.63
N HIS A 105 -0.11 -17.47 -7.64
CA HIS A 105 1.27 -17.89 -7.46
C HIS A 105 1.29 -19.23 -6.70
N ASP A 106 1.14 -20.31 -7.45
CA ASP A 106 1.35 -21.68 -6.98
C ASP A 106 2.74 -22.17 -7.41
N LEU A 107 3.71 -21.96 -6.52
CA LEU A 107 5.00 -22.68 -6.48
C LEU A 107 5.40 -22.92 -5.03
#